data_AF-A0A428GYG8-F1
#
_entry.id   AF-A0A428GYG8-F1
#
_cell.length_a   1.000
_cell.length_b   1.000
_cell.length_c   1.000
_cell.angle_alpha   90.00
_cell.angle_beta   90.00
_cell.angle_gamma   90.00
#
_symmetry.space_group_name_H-M   'P 1'
#
loop_
_entity.id
_entity.type
_entity.pdbx_description
1 polymer ?
#
loop_
_entity_poly.entity_id
_entity_poly.type
_entity_poly.pdbx_seq_one_letter_code
_entity_poly.pdbx_strand_id
1 'polypeptide(L)'
;MFTKNKFQYCIYNHERLELHELQKEYQKDKAGTKLKYENQLFCPGCYKVDLVINEKKGKIYLSSHPKSPHSDGCEYALESASKMELKEYYEKIDADLAEQLLNRILEEKSTRVIQPRSVNSLQNNNEVLDVKFILENKVGIRKYLPRRSLLLNELEVSDHLTMYYGECKVFIGKTDKKYYLRMF
;
A
#
# COMPACT_ATOMS: atom_id res chain seq x y z
N MET A 1 4.99 -19.66 -5.39
CA MET A 1 5.33 -18.22 -5.50
C MET A 1 4.44 -17.46 -4.52
N PHE A 2 5.00 -16.79 -3.50
CA PHE A 2 4.21 -16.00 -2.57
C PHE A 2 3.75 -14.73 -3.28
N THR A 3 2.47 -14.62 -3.62
CA THR A 3 1.87 -13.33 -3.96
C THR A 3 1.80 -12.52 -2.67
N LYS A 4 2.91 -11.82 -2.35
CA LYS A 4 2.99 -10.83 -1.28
C LYS A 4 1.79 -9.91 -1.44
N ASN A 5 1.02 -9.70 -0.37
CA ASN A 5 -0.18 -8.87 -0.44
C ASN A 5 0.20 -7.43 -0.80
N LYS A 6 -0.02 -7.04 -2.06
CA LYS A 6 0.24 -5.69 -2.55
C LYS A 6 -0.72 -4.67 -1.92
N PHE A 7 -1.93 -5.10 -1.59
CA PHE A 7 -2.99 -4.23 -1.10
C PHE A 7 -2.94 -4.14 0.42
N GLN A 8 -2.45 -3.01 0.92
CA GLN A 8 -2.45 -2.70 2.35
C GLN A 8 -3.73 -2.04 2.83
N TYR A 9 -4.55 -1.59 1.90
CA TYR A 9 -5.89 -1.07 2.11
C TYR A 9 -6.66 -1.24 0.80
N CYS A 10 -7.97 -1.02 0.89
CA CYS A 10 -8.90 -1.05 -0.22
C CYS A 10 -9.88 0.11 -0.09
N ILE A 11 -10.72 0.29 -1.10
CA ILE A 11 -11.83 1.24 -1.06
C ILE A 11 -13.11 0.48 -0.79
N TYR A 12 -13.82 0.86 0.26
CA TYR A 12 -15.13 0.35 0.63
C TYR A 12 -16.05 1.54 0.86
N ASN A 13 -17.20 1.57 0.20
CA ASN A 13 -18.17 2.67 0.30
C ASN A 13 -17.54 4.06 0.09
N HIS A 14 -16.67 4.20 -0.92
CA HIS A 14 -15.92 5.43 -1.23
C HIS A 14 -14.90 5.87 -0.17
N GLU A 15 -14.67 5.06 0.85
CA GLU A 15 -13.71 5.33 1.92
C GLU A 15 -12.59 4.31 1.94
N ARG A 16 -11.45 4.71 2.50
CA ARG A 16 -10.30 3.84 2.72
C ARG A 16 -10.60 2.88 3.87
N LEU A 17 -10.52 1.58 3.61
CA LEU A 17 -10.55 0.53 4.60
C LEU A 17 -9.18 -0.13 4.70
N GLU A 18 -8.52 -0.02 5.85
CA GLU A 18 -7.17 -0.55 6.04
C GLU A 18 -7.20 -2.07 6.23
N LEU A 19 -6.21 -2.77 5.67
CA LEU A 19 -6.15 -4.24 5.78
C LEU A 19 -6.11 -4.73 7.22
N HIS A 20 -5.46 -3.98 8.11
CA HIS A 20 -5.36 -4.37 9.52
C HIS A 20 -6.70 -4.29 10.27
N GLU A 21 -7.59 -3.38 9.87
CA GLU A 21 -8.95 -3.30 10.40
C GLU A 21 -9.77 -4.51 9.92
N LEU A 22 -9.66 -4.81 8.62
CA LEU A 22 -10.29 -5.98 8.02
C LEU A 22 -9.79 -7.29 8.65
N GLN A 23 -8.49 -7.38 8.99
CA GLN A 23 -7.92 -8.51 9.72
C GLN A 23 -8.57 -8.70 11.09
N LYS A 24 -8.74 -7.61 11.85
CA LYS A 24 -9.39 -7.65 13.18
C LYS A 24 -10.86 -8.07 13.07
N GLU A 25 -11.58 -7.57 12.07
CA GLU A 25 -12.99 -7.94 11.84
C GLU A 25 -13.10 -9.42 11.44
N TYR A 26 -12.30 -9.86 10.46
CA TYR A 26 -12.30 -11.24 9.96
C TYR A 26 -11.95 -12.26 11.04
N GLN A 27 -11.05 -11.92 11.97
CA GLN A 27 -10.71 -12.79 13.10
C GLN A 27 -11.87 -13.00 14.07
N LYS A 28 -12.77 -12.02 14.19
CA LYS A 28 -13.95 -12.11 15.06
C LYS A 28 -15.07 -12.92 14.41
N ASP A 29 -15.35 -12.66 13.13
CA ASP A 29 -16.37 -13.37 12.37
C ASP A 29 -15.96 -13.54 10.90
N LYS A 30 -15.42 -14.71 10.56
CA LYS A 30 -14.95 -15.00 9.21
C LYS A 30 -16.08 -14.99 8.18
N ALA A 31 -17.21 -15.60 8.52
CA ALA A 31 -18.31 -15.81 7.58
C ALA A 31 -19.05 -14.50 7.33
N GLY A 32 -19.40 -13.79 8.41
CA GLY A 32 -20.05 -12.48 8.31
C GLY A 32 -19.16 -11.44 7.62
N THR A 33 -17.86 -11.42 7.91
CA THR A 33 -16.93 -10.48 7.23
C THR A 33 -16.86 -10.75 5.73
N LYS A 34 -16.75 -12.01 5.29
CA LYS A 34 -16.76 -12.32 3.84
C LYS A 34 -18.05 -11.89 3.17
N LEU A 35 -19.19 -12.21 3.78
CA LEU A 35 -20.50 -11.87 3.24
C LEU A 35 -20.69 -10.35 3.17
N LYS A 36 -20.30 -9.62 4.22
CA LYS A 36 -20.40 -8.15 4.30
C LYS A 36 -19.63 -7.45 3.17
N TYR A 37 -18.44 -7.95 2.83
CA TYR A 37 -17.53 -7.30 1.88
C TYR A 37 -17.51 -7.93 0.48
N GLU A 38 -18.35 -8.93 0.25
CA GLU A 38 -18.45 -9.61 -1.05
C GLU A 38 -18.78 -8.59 -2.15
N ASN A 39 -17.91 -8.53 -3.17
CA ASN A 39 -18.00 -7.62 -4.32
C ASN A 39 -18.13 -6.12 -3.97
N GLN A 40 -17.65 -5.70 -2.80
CA GLN A 40 -17.75 -4.31 -2.33
C GLN A 40 -16.39 -3.65 -2.06
N LEU A 41 -15.29 -4.39 -2.21
CA LEU A 41 -13.94 -3.87 -2.02
C LEU A 41 -13.33 -3.54 -3.36
N PHE A 42 -12.79 -2.33 -3.51
CA PHE A 42 -12.20 -1.87 -4.77
C PHE A 42 -10.71 -1.56 -4.63
N CYS A 43 -10.00 -1.66 -5.74
CA CYS A 43 -8.61 -1.28 -5.86
C CYS A 43 -8.43 0.21 -5.52
N PRO A 44 -7.49 0.57 -4.61
CA PRO A 44 -7.27 1.97 -4.24
C PRO A 44 -6.57 2.81 -5.30
N GLY A 45 -5.94 2.19 -6.30
CA GLY A 45 -5.33 2.91 -7.41
C GLY A 45 -6.34 3.31 -8.49
N CYS A 46 -7.21 2.38 -8.90
CA CYS A 46 -8.12 2.59 -10.04
C CYS A 46 -9.59 2.71 -9.67
N TYR A 47 -9.98 2.45 -8.41
CA TYR A 47 -11.36 2.54 -7.89
C TYR A 47 -12.40 1.70 -8.64
N LYS A 48 -11.96 0.75 -9.48
CA LYS A 48 -12.83 -0.06 -10.35
C LYS A 48 -12.68 -1.56 -10.17
N VAL A 49 -11.45 -2.04 -9.96
CA VAL A 49 -11.20 -3.48 -9.85
C VAL A 49 -11.68 -4.00 -8.51
N ASP A 50 -12.53 -5.02 -8.54
CA ASP A 50 -12.96 -5.74 -7.36
C ASP A 50 -11.77 -6.46 -6.71
N LEU A 51 -11.68 -6.34 -5.38
CA LEU A 51 -10.73 -7.05 -4.55
C LEU A 51 -11.45 -8.13 -3.76
N VAL A 52 -10.79 -9.28 -3.63
CA VAL A 52 -11.30 -10.45 -2.92
C VAL A 52 -10.47 -10.69 -1.67
N ILE A 53 -11.17 -10.97 -0.56
CA ILE A 53 -10.55 -11.44 0.69
C ILE A 53 -10.19 -12.91 0.54
N ASN A 54 -8.90 -13.22 0.59
CA ASN A 54 -8.39 -14.57 0.62
C ASN A 54 -7.78 -14.88 1.99
N GLU A 55 -7.71 -16.15 2.36
CA GLU A 55 -7.06 -16.60 3.58
C GLU A 55 -6.00 -17.64 3.26
N LYS A 56 -4.81 -17.49 3.85
CA LYS A 56 -3.73 -18.48 3.77
C LYS A 56 -3.02 -18.57 5.10
N LYS A 57 -2.89 -19.78 5.64
CA LYS A 57 -2.26 -20.05 6.93
C LYS A 57 -2.83 -19.17 8.06
N GLY A 58 -4.16 -18.99 8.10
CA GLY A 58 -4.85 -18.19 9.12
C GLY A 58 -4.73 -16.67 8.96
N LYS A 59 -4.08 -16.18 7.89
CA LYS A 59 -3.91 -14.75 7.61
C LYS A 59 -4.65 -14.36 6.35
N ILE A 60 -5.36 -13.23 6.40
CA ILE A 60 -6.03 -12.71 5.22
C ILE A 60 -5.11 -11.85 4.35
N TYR A 61 -5.38 -11.86 3.06
CA TYR A 61 -4.81 -10.94 2.08
C TYR A 61 -5.85 -10.58 1.02
N LEU A 62 -5.62 -9.45 0.35
CA LEU A 62 -6.47 -9.00 -0.75
C LEU A 62 -5.81 -9.35 -2.08
N SER A 63 -6.62 -9.69 -3.08
CA SER A 63 -6.17 -9.87 -4.46
C SER A 63 -7.20 -9.32 -5.44
N SER A 64 -6.75 -8.86 -6.60
CA SER A 64 -7.67 -8.50 -7.69
C SER A 64 -8.48 -9.70 -8.15
N HIS A 65 -9.76 -9.49 -8.40
CA HIS A 65 -10.63 -10.51 -8.97
C HIS A 65 -10.18 -10.80 -10.43
N PRO A 66 -10.00 -12.08 -10.84
CA PRO A 66 -9.44 -12.41 -12.15
C PRO A 66 -10.21 -11.86 -13.35
N LYS A 67 -11.52 -11.62 -13.20
CA LYS A 67 -12.39 -11.12 -14.28
C LYS A 67 -12.44 -9.60 -14.38
N SER A 68 -11.76 -8.87 -13.49
CA SER A 68 -11.82 -7.41 -13.41
C SER A 68 -10.42 -6.82 -13.67
N PRO A 69 -10.14 -6.38 -14.91
CA PRO A 69 -8.84 -5.82 -15.26
C PRO A 69 -8.67 -4.41 -14.70
N HIS A 70 -7.44 -4.06 -14.32
CA HIS A 70 -7.11 -2.70 -13.89
C HIS A 70 -7.24 -1.72 -15.06
N SER A 71 -7.60 -0.47 -14.75
CA SER A 71 -7.50 0.64 -15.71
C SER A 71 -6.03 0.98 -16.00
N ASP A 72 -5.81 1.56 -17.18
CA ASP A 72 -4.50 2.04 -17.60
C ASP A 72 -3.87 2.96 -16.57
N GLY A 73 -2.59 2.74 -16.28
CA GLY A 73 -1.82 3.55 -15.32
C GLY A 73 -2.06 3.24 -13.85
N CYS A 74 -2.83 2.20 -13.50
CA CYS A 74 -2.97 1.74 -12.12
C CYS A 74 -1.66 1.11 -11.60
N GLU A 75 -1.10 1.65 -10.52
CA GLU A 75 0.14 1.15 -9.91
C GLU A 75 0.00 -0.30 -9.41
N TYR A 76 -1.19 -0.72 -9.00
CA TYR A 76 -1.46 -2.08 -8.51
C TYR A 76 -1.54 -3.13 -9.63
N ALA A 77 -1.65 -2.70 -10.89
CA ALA A 77 -1.56 -3.58 -12.05
C ALA A 77 -0.12 -4.05 -12.30
N LEU A 78 0.88 -3.26 -11.86
CA LEU A 78 2.29 -3.56 -12.06
C LEU A 78 2.73 -4.74 -11.19
N GLU A 79 3.67 -5.54 -11.69
CA GLU A 79 4.35 -6.54 -10.90
C GLU A 79 5.13 -5.90 -9.74
N SER A 80 5.22 -6.59 -8.61
CA SER A 80 6.06 -6.12 -7.49
C SER A 80 7.53 -6.13 -7.89
N ALA A 81 8.25 -5.10 -7.44
CA ALA A 81 9.70 -5.06 -7.56
C ALA A 81 10.37 -6.22 -6.80
N SER A 82 11.45 -6.74 -7.38
CA SER A 82 12.31 -7.76 -6.80
C SER A 82 13.22 -7.19 -5.71
N LYS A 83 13.83 -8.09 -4.93
CA LYS A 83 14.82 -7.72 -3.89
C LYS A 83 15.93 -6.80 -4.39
N MET A 84 16.48 -7.12 -5.57
CA MET A 84 17.60 -6.39 -6.15
C MET A 84 17.15 -5.01 -6.61
N GLU A 85 16.02 -4.93 -7.31
CA GLU A 85 15.45 -3.65 -7.75
C GLU A 85 15.12 -2.74 -6.56
N LEU A 86 14.59 -3.29 -5.46
CA LEU A 86 14.30 -2.54 -4.25
C LEU A 86 15.58 -2.00 -3.60
N LYS A 87 16.61 -2.83 -3.46
CA LYS A 87 17.90 -2.39 -2.90
C LYS A 87 18.47 -1.22 -3.70
N GLU A 88 18.54 -1.36 -5.02
CA GLU A 88 19.07 -0.32 -5.90
C GLU A 88 18.22 0.97 -5.89
N TYR A 89 16.90 0.83 -5.75
CA TYR A 89 16.00 1.97 -5.65
C TYR A 89 16.25 2.76 -4.35
N TYR A 90 16.21 2.08 -3.19
CA TYR A 90 16.35 2.75 -1.90
C TYR A 90 17.77 3.27 -1.62
N GLU A 91 18.80 2.76 -2.29
CA GLU A 91 20.15 3.34 -2.27
C GLU A 91 20.25 4.68 -3.02
N LYS A 92 19.27 4.98 -3.90
CA LYS A 92 19.28 6.16 -4.77
C LYS A 92 18.26 7.23 -4.41
N ILE A 93 17.18 6.87 -3.73
CA ILE A 93 16.17 7.86 -3.35
C ILE A 93 16.78 8.91 -2.41
N ASP A 94 16.43 10.17 -2.62
CA ASP A 94 16.77 11.26 -1.71
C ASP A 94 15.72 11.42 -0.61
N ALA A 95 16.02 12.32 0.34
CA ALA A 95 15.15 12.60 1.47
C ALA A 95 13.80 13.22 1.04
N ASP A 96 13.81 14.06 0.00
CA ASP A 96 12.62 14.76 -0.48
C ASP A 96 11.60 13.78 -1.08
N LEU A 97 12.06 12.85 -1.93
CA LEU A 97 11.22 11.80 -2.48
C LEU A 97 10.71 10.85 -1.39
N ALA A 98 11.56 10.51 -0.41
CA ALA A 98 11.15 9.69 0.73
C ALA A 98 10.04 10.37 1.55
N GLU A 99 10.16 11.67 1.80
CA GLU A 99 9.14 12.47 2.47
C GLU A 99 7.84 12.52 1.65
N GLN A 100 7.92 12.76 0.34
CA GLN A 100 6.75 12.78 -0.52
C GLN A 100 6.02 11.44 -0.55
N LEU A 101 6.76 10.33 -0.62
CA LEU A 101 6.19 8.98 -0.53
C LEU A 101 5.47 8.77 0.81
N LEU A 102 6.07 9.20 1.91
CA LEU A 102 5.46 9.11 3.24
C LEU A 102 4.20 9.99 3.35
N ASN A 103 4.29 11.25 2.92
CA ASN A 103 3.18 12.19 2.92
C ASN A 103 2.02 11.64 2.09
N ARG A 104 2.26 11.05 0.92
CA ARG A 104 1.19 10.39 0.15
C ARG A 104 0.50 9.28 0.96
N ILE A 105 1.26 8.42 1.63
CA ILE A 105 0.66 7.34 2.45
C ILE A 105 -0.26 7.91 3.54
N LEU A 106 0.16 9.01 4.16
CA LEU A 106 -0.54 9.67 5.26
C LEU A 106 -1.71 10.54 4.79
N GLU A 107 -1.56 11.28 3.68
CA GLU A 107 -2.63 12.08 3.07
C GLU A 107 -3.76 11.22 2.54
N GLU A 108 -3.45 10.02 2.01
CA GLU A 108 -4.45 9.00 1.67
C GLU A 108 -5.25 8.52 2.90
N LYS A 109 -4.87 8.86 4.14
CA LYS A 109 -5.68 8.62 5.35
C LYS A 109 -6.60 9.79 5.70
N SER A 110 -6.25 11.02 5.31
CA SER A 110 -7.19 12.14 5.44
C SER A 110 -8.24 11.98 4.35
N THR A 111 -9.51 11.94 4.72
CA THR A 111 -10.64 11.74 3.81
C THR A 111 -10.63 12.84 2.74
N ARG A 112 -9.97 12.57 1.60
CA ARG A 112 -10.23 13.35 0.39
C ARG A 112 -11.65 13.03 0.02
N VAL A 113 -12.57 13.96 0.29
CA VAL A 113 -13.89 13.96 -0.32
C VAL A 113 -13.65 13.74 -1.81
N ILE A 114 -14.03 12.56 -2.32
CA ILE A 114 -13.88 12.23 -3.74
C ILE A 114 -14.87 13.14 -4.46
N GLN A 115 -14.44 14.37 -4.80
CA GLN A 115 -15.14 15.14 -5.79
C GLN A 115 -14.90 14.44 -7.14
N PRO A 116 -15.95 14.08 -7.88
CA PRO A 116 -15.79 13.60 -9.23
C PRO A 116 -15.06 14.69 -10.02
N ARG A 117 -13.82 14.43 -10.45
CA ARG A 117 -13.11 15.31 -11.36
C ARG A 117 -13.96 15.44 -12.62
N SER A 118 -14.60 16.59 -12.79
CA SER A 118 -15.18 16.96 -14.07
C SER A 118 -14.03 17.05 -15.09
N VAL A 119 -14.30 16.64 -16.32
CA VAL A 119 -13.31 16.49 -17.41
C VAL A 119 -12.71 17.83 -17.88
N ASN A 120 -13.01 18.96 -17.21
CA ASN A 120 -12.63 20.31 -17.64
C ASN A 120 -11.87 21.10 -16.55
N SER A 121 -10.72 20.63 -16.09
CA SER A 121 -9.76 21.49 -15.38
C SER A 121 -8.32 21.18 -15.80
N LEU A 122 -8.02 21.49 -17.05
CA LEU A 122 -6.69 21.95 -17.43
C LEU A 122 -6.49 23.33 -16.78
N GLN A 123 -5.28 23.58 -16.26
CA GLN A 123 -4.80 24.84 -15.66
C GLN A 123 -5.13 25.05 -14.18
N ASN A 124 -4.37 24.37 -13.32
CA ASN A 124 -3.86 25.03 -12.12
C ASN A 124 -2.45 24.50 -11.82
N ASN A 125 -1.45 25.37 -12.00
CA ASN A 125 -0.01 25.08 -11.93
C ASN A 125 0.50 24.98 -10.48
N ASN A 126 -0.19 24.22 -9.64
CA ASN A 126 0.37 23.59 -8.45
C ASN A 126 0.15 22.09 -8.62
N GLU A 127 0.88 21.49 -9.55
CA GLU A 127 0.93 20.04 -9.70
C GLU A 127 1.58 19.49 -8.43
N VAL A 128 0.76 19.16 -7.43
CA VAL A 128 1.12 18.12 -6.47
C VAL A 128 1.43 16.91 -7.35
N LEU A 129 2.73 16.64 -7.54
CA LEU A 129 3.19 15.46 -8.27
C LEU A 129 2.39 14.28 -7.72
N ASP A 130 1.66 13.60 -8.59
CA ASP A 130 0.95 12.37 -8.22
C ASP A 130 2.00 11.29 -7.96
N VAL A 131 2.64 11.34 -6.79
CA VAL A 131 3.81 10.53 -6.45
C VAL A 131 3.39 9.08 -6.40
N LYS A 132 3.68 8.29 -7.44
CA LYS A 132 3.25 6.89 -7.51
C LYS A 132 4.17 5.96 -6.71
N PHE A 133 3.63 4.86 -6.17
CA PHE A 133 4.44 3.78 -5.58
C PHE A 133 4.97 2.89 -6.70
N ILE A 134 5.75 3.49 -7.59
CA ILE A 134 6.29 2.88 -8.79
C ILE A 134 7.79 3.17 -8.82
N LEU A 135 8.57 2.14 -9.11
CA LEU A 135 9.97 2.30 -9.52
C LEU A 135 10.13 1.88 -10.97
N GLU A 136 11.08 2.50 -11.66
CA GLU A 136 11.52 2.07 -12.99
C GLU A 136 12.87 1.37 -12.84
N ASN A 137 12.96 0.12 -13.29
CA ASN A 137 14.21 -0.63 -13.23
C ASN A 137 15.19 -0.21 -14.33
N LYS A 138 16.41 -0.74 -14.30
CA LYS A 138 17.48 -0.41 -15.27
C LYS A 138 17.10 -0.64 -16.74
N VAL A 139 16.11 -1.48 -17.01
CA VAL A 139 15.65 -1.84 -18.35
C VAL A 139 14.41 -1.02 -18.77
N GLY A 140 14.01 -0.03 -17.98
CA GLY A 140 12.84 0.83 -18.25
C GLY A 140 11.50 0.20 -17.86
N ILE A 141 11.49 -0.94 -17.17
CA ILE A 141 10.25 -1.61 -16.76
C ILE A 141 9.78 -1.01 -15.42
N ARG A 142 8.53 -0.55 -15.42
CA ARG A 142 7.85 -0.06 -14.21
C ARG A 142 7.42 -1.22 -13.32
N LYS A 143 7.71 -1.12 -12.03
CA LYS A 143 7.39 -2.10 -11.00
C LYS A 143 6.71 -1.42 -9.82
N TYR A 144 5.77 -2.12 -9.20
CA TYR A 144 5.12 -1.69 -7.97
C TYR A 144 6.11 -1.69 -6.81
N LEU A 145 6.21 -0.56 -6.11
CA LEU A 145 7.01 -0.37 -4.91
C LEU A 145 6.23 -0.87 -3.68
N PRO A 146 6.64 -1.99 -3.04
CA PRO A 146 5.91 -2.55 -1.92
C PRO A 146 5.98 -1.67 -0.68
N ARG A 147 4.82 -1.47 -0.05
CA ARG A 147 4.66 -0.81 1.25
C ARG A 147 3.89 -1.70 2.22
N ARG A 148 4.11 -1.54 3.52
CA ARG A 148 3.44 -2.31 4.58
C ARG A 148 3.03 -1.44 5.76
N SER A 149 1.82 -1.65 6.25
CA SER A 149 1.36 -0.99 7.48
C SER A 149 2.03 -1.62 8.71
N LEU A 150 2.49 -0.79 9.63
CA LEU A 150 3.00 -1.18 10.95
C LEU A 150 1.89 -1.71 11.87
N LEU A 151 0.63 -1.40 11.56
CA LEU A 151 -0.54 -1.78 12.37
C LEU A 151 -1.09 -3.16 12.03
N LEU A 152 -0.46 -3.89 11.10
CA LEU A 152 -0.80 -5.28 10.82
C LEU A 152 -0.61 -6.14 12.08
N ASN A 153 -1.48 -7.12 12.28
CA ASN A 153 -1.42 -8.01 13.45
C ASN A 153 -0.07 -8.72 13.58
N GLU A 154 0.57 -9.01 12.45
CA GLU A 154 1.94 -9.53 12.39
C GLU A 154 2.68 -8.87 11.22
N LEU A 155 3.89 -8.35 11.51
CA LEU A 155 4.81 -7.91 10.47
C LEU A 155 5.49 -9.12 9.87
N GLU A 156 5.19 -9.41 8.61
CA GLU A 156 5.89 -10.45 7.87
C GLU A 156 7.38 -10.09 7.79
N VAL A 157 8.23 -11.03 8.21
CA VAL A 157 9.67 -10.95 7.95
C VAL A 157 9.85 -11.04 6.43
N SER A 158 10.09 -9.89 5.81
CA SER A 158 10.36 -9.80 4.37
C SER A 158 11.84 -9.99 4.14
N ASP A 159 12.18 -10.87 3.21
CA ASP A 159 13.52 -11.03 2.67
C ASP A 159 13.92 -9.89 1.71
N HIS A 160 13.06 -8.87 1.56
CA HIS A 160 13.25 -7.72 0.68
C HIS A 160 13.06 -6.40 1.45
N LEU A 161 13.79 -5.37 1.03
CA LEU A 161 13.66 -4.02 1.57
C LEU A 161 12.25 -3.48 1.30
N THR A 162 11.55 -3.08 2.35
CA THR A 162 10.12 -2.71 2.30
C THR A 162 9.92 -1.41 3.06
N MET A 163 9.16 -0.48 2.50
CA MET A 163 8.75 0.73 3.21
C MET A 163 7.64 0.38 4.20
N TYR A 164 7.89 0.65 5.48
CA TYR A 164 6.90 0.51 6.53
C TYR A 164 6.31 1.87 6.87
N TYR A 165 5.02 1.90 7.17
CA TYR A 165 4.32 3.14 7.51
C TYR A 165 3.29 2.89 8.60
N GLY A 166 2.95 3.92 9.35
CA GLY A 166 1.96 3.86 10.41
C GLY A 166 2.44 4.54 11.68
N GLU A 167 1.53 4.73 12.61
CA GLU A 167 1.87 5.25 13.92
C GLU A 167 2.66 4.19 14.68
N CYS A 168 3.80 4.60 15.24
CA CYS A 168 4.65 3.75 16.06
C CYS A 168 5.32 4.58 17.14
N LYS A 169 5.72 3.93 18.23
CA LYS A 169 6.53 4.57 19.28
C LYS A 169 7.99 4.29 18.99
N VAL A 170 8.76 5.34 18.76
CA VAL A 170 10.20 5.24 18.49
C VAL A 170 10.99 5.69 19.71
N PHE A 171 11.97 4.90 20.10
CA PHE A 171 12.91 5.21 21.17
C PHE A 171 14.32 5.29 20.61
N ILE A 172 15.06 6.30 21.03
CA ILE A 172 16.50 6.38 20.78
C ILE A 172 17.19 5.59 21.88
N GLY A 173 17.77 4.45 21.50
CA GLY A 173 18.66 3.68 22.34
C GLY A 173 20.11 4.09 22.14
N LYS A 174 20.94 3.91 23.17
CA LYS A 174 22.38 4.11 23.10
C LYS A 174 23.09 2.84 23.58
N THR A 175 24.04 2.38 22.77
CA THR A 175 25.10 1.46 23.20
C THR A 175 26.38 2.26 23.43
N ASP A 176 27.41 1.65 24.02
CA ASP A 176 28.70 2.31 24.25
C ASP A 176 29.35 2.86 22.97
N LYS A 177 28.96 2.35 21.80
CA LYS A 177 29.58 2.69 20.50
C LYS A 177 28.65 3.40 19.53
N LYS A 178 27.33 3.28 19.65
CA LYS A 178 26.35 3.75 18.64
C LYS A 178 24.98 4.07 19.25
N TYR A 179 24.30 5.04 18.63
CA TYR A 179 22.86 5.24 18.80
C TYR A 179 22.09 4.32 17.86
N TYR A 180 20.91 3.87 18.27
CA TYR A 180 19.99 3.10 17.43
C TYR A 180 18.55 3.52 17.69
N LEU A 181 17.67 3.31 16.71
CA LEU A 181 16.24 3.50 16.86
C LEU A 181 15.59 2.15 17.17
N ARG A 182 14.71 2.13 18.17
CA ARG A 182 13.87 0.97 18.50
C ARG A 182 12.41 1.35 18.32
N MET A 183 11.67 0.54 17.58
CA MET A 183 10.24 0.72 17.32
C MET A 183 9.44 -0.26 18.19
N PHE A 184 8.31 0.20 18.74
CA PHE A 184 7.29 -0.61 19.43
C PHE A 184 5.91 -0.33 18.86
#